data_AF-A0A6B3HL40-F1
#
_entry.id   AF-A0A6B3HL40-F1
#
_cell.length_a   1.000
_cell.length_b   1.000
_cell.length_c   1.000
_cell.angle_alpha   90.00
_cell.angle_beta   90.00
_cell.angle_gamma   90.00
#
_symmetry.space_group_name_H-M   'P 1'
#
loop_
_entity.id
_entity.type
_entity.pdbx_description
1 polymer ?
#
loop_
_entity_poly.entity_id
_entity_poly.type
_entity_poly.pdbx_seq_one_letter_code
_entity_poly.pdbx_strand_id
1 'polypeptide(L)'
;NLGDGKDPWPAAQLLAIERAAAAVCRAHNWSQRSVIGHLEWQPGKVDPRGFTMNSMRTRIGKRLDGSPDGPSQPPPKPTYEPFPGSSFFAVGRNSPVVTAMGKRLVAEGCGRYTVGPGPAWSTADRNSYAAWQRKLGY
;
A
#
# COMPACT_ATOMS: atom_id res chain seq x y z
N ASN A 1 4.48 -4.05 17.49
CA ASN A 1 5.55 -4.49 18.40
C ASN A 1 5.95 -3.31 19.25
N LEU A 2 5.51 -3.31 20.50
CA LEU A 2 5.76 -2.24 21.47
C LEU A 2 7.14 -2.35 22.15
N GLY A 3 8.00 -3.29 21.74
CA GLY A 3 9.35 -3.48 22.31
C GLY A 3 9.33 -4.10 23.71
N ASP A 4 8.21 -4.65 24.13
CA ASP A 4 8.01 -5.29 25.44
C ASP A 4 8.36 -6.79 25.44
N GLY A 5 8.61 -7.37 24.26
CA GLY A 5 8.90 -8.79 24.07
C GLY A 5 7.66 -9.70 24.11
N LYS A 6 6.46 -9.14 24.29
CA LYS A 6 5.18 -9.86 24.30
C LYS A 6 4.53 -9.86 22.92
N ASP A 7 4.76 -8.79 22.14
CA ASP A 7 4.40 -8.77 20.73
C ASP A 7 5.48 -9.49 19.89
N PRO A 8 5.18 -10.61 19.23
CA PRO A 8 6.13 -11.24 18.32
C PRO A 8 6.38 -10.32 17.11
N TRP A 9 7.62 -10.29 16.64
CA TRP A 9 7.92 -9.68 15.34
C TRP A 9 7.33 -10.55 14.23
N PRO A 10 6.38 -10.04 13.41
CA PRO A 10 5.87 -10.78 12.27
C PRO A 10 7.01 -11.17 11.32
N ALA A 11 6.90 -12.34 10.68
CA ALA A 11 7.92 -12.83 9.75
C ALA A 11 8.27 -11.82 8.64
N ALA A 12 7.28 -11.06 8.16
CA ALA A 12 7.47 -10.00 7.19
C ALA A 12 8.37 -8.86 7.71
N GLN A 13 8.27 -8.49 8.98
CA GLN A 13 9.13 -7.46 9.58
C GLN A 13 10.57 -7.96 9.75
N LEU A 14 10.75 -9.20 10.22
CA LEU A 14 12.09 -9.80 10.31
C LEU A 14 12.77 -9.91 8.95
N LEU A 15 12.01 -10.27 7.91
CA LEU A 15 12.49 -10.28 6.54
C LEU A 15 12.88 -8.88 6.05
N ALA A 16 12.10 -7.85 6.38
CA ALA A 16 12.41 -6.48 6.00
C ALA A 16 13.71 -6.00 6.65
N ILE A 17 13.90 -6.26 7.95
CA ILE A 17 15.14 -5.93 8.68
C ILE A 17 16.35 -6.62 8.04
N GLU A 18 16.23 -7.92 7.76
CA GLU A 18 17.28 -8.71 7.10
C GLU A 18 17.66 -8.12 5.73
N ARG A 19 16.68 -7.80 4.89
CA ARG A 19 16.91 -7.23 3.54
C ARG A 19 17.57 -5.87 3.62
N ALA A 20 17.06 -4.99 4.48
CA ALA A 20 17.60 -3.64 4.63
C ALA A 20 19.03 -3.66 5.16
N ALA A 21 19.30 -4.43 6.22
CA ALA A 21 20.64 -4.54 6.80
C ALA A 21 21.64 -5.15 5.80
N ALA A 22 21.26 -6.20 5.07
CA ALA A 22 22.12 -6.78 4.03
C ALA A 22 22.41 -5.81 2.87
N ALA A 23 21.46 -4.93 2.52
CA ALA A 23 21.68 -3.90 1.50
C ALA A 23 22.70 -2.85 1.97
N VAL A 24 22.57 -2.37 3.21
CA VAL A 24 23.56 -1.45 3.82
C VAL A 24 24.93 -2.11 3.91
N CYS A 25 25.00 -3.38 4.33
CA CYS A 25 26.25 -4.12 4.37
C CYS A 25 26.94 -4.18 3.00
N ARG A 26 26.20 -4.47 1.93
CA ARG A 26 26.74 -4.47 0.56
C ARG A 26 27.23 -3.09 0.13
N ALA A 27 26.45 -2.04 0.40
CA ALA A 27 26.77 -0.67 0.00
C ALA A 27 28.07 -0.15 0.65
N HIS A 28 28.38 -0.63 1.86
CA HIS A 28 29.55 -0.18 2.62
C HIS A 28 30.67 -1.22 2.72
N ASN A 29 30.56 -2.33 1.98
CA ASN A 29 31.50 -3.46 2.06
C ASN A 29 31.70 -3.97 3.51
N TRP A 30 30.60 -4.04 4.26
CA TRP A 30 30.54 -4.52 5.63
C TRP A 30 30.03 -5.96 5.68
N SER A 31 30.29 -6.63 6.81
CA SER A 31 29.72 -7.94 7.10
C SER A 31 28.49 -7.83 8.00
N GLN A 32 27.77 -8.92 8.19
CA GLN A 32 26.70 -9.05 9.18
C GLN A 32 27.15 -8.68 10.60
N ARG A 33 28.45 -8.71 10.91
CA ARG A 33 28.99 -8.31 12.21
C ARG A 33 28.87 -6.81 12.47
N SER A 34 28.74 -6.00 11.42
CA SER A 34 28.52 -4.54 11.54
C SER A 34 27.08 -4.19 11.94
N VAL A 35 26.18 -5.17 11.99
CA VAL A 35 24.77 -4.97 12.35
C VAL A 35 24.59 -5.26 13.83
N ILE A 36 24.39 -4.20 14.60
CA ILE A 36 24.25 -4.24 16.06
C ILE A 36 22.86 -3.77 16.51
N GLY A 37 22.42 -4.30 17.65
CA GLY A 37 21.20 -3.85 18.32
C GLY A 37 21.47 -2.63 19.20
N HIS A 38 20.43 -1.87 19.52
CA HIS A 38 20.58 -0.68 20.36
C HIS A 38 21.09 -1.02 21.78
N LEU A 39 20.62 -2.14 22.33
CA LEU A 39 21.08 -2.79 23.55
C LEU A 39 22.58 -3.14 23.51
N GLU A 40 23.13 -3.46 22.33
CA GLU A 40 24.55 -3.77 22.18
C GLU A 40 25.41 -2.49 22.09
N TRP A 41 24.84 -1.38 21.61
CA TRP A 41 25.54 -0.10 21.42
C TRP A 41 25.58 0.76 22.69
N GLN A 42 24.46 0.88 23.39
CA GLN A 42 24.32 1.85 24.49
C GLN A 42 23.85 1.18 25.79
N PRO A 43 24.60 1.33 26.90
CA PRO A 43 24.14 0.95 28.23
C PRO A 43 22.81 1.61 28.59
N GLY A 44 21.86 0.82 29.11
CA GLY A 44 20.52 1.28 29.50
C GLY A 44 19.46 1.17 28.40
N LYS A 45 19.84 0.82 27.17
CA LYS A 45 18.87 0.40 26.14
C LYS A 45 18.51 -1.07 26.33
N VAL A 46 17.34 -1.44 25.84
CA VAL A 46 16.76 -2.77 26.11
C VAL A 46 16.28 -3.49 24.85
N ASP A 47 16.24 -2.78 23.73
CA ASP A 47 15.83 -3.25 22.42
C ASP A 47 17.04 -3.73 21.57
N PRO A 48 16.87 -4.74 20.70
CA PRO A 48 15.61 -5.39 20.36
C PRO A 48 15.18 -6.45 21.39
N ARG A 49 13.86 -6.49 21.66
CA ARG A 49 13.19 -7.62 22.32
C ARG A 49 12.38 -8.40 21.31
N GLY A 50 12.24 -9.71 21.50
CA GLY A 50 11.48 -10.60 20.61
C GLY A 50 12.31 -11.29 19.51
N PHE A 51 13.58 -10.93 19.33
CA PHE A 51 14.59 -11.73 18.62
C PHE A 51 15.99 -11.37 19.17
N THR A 52 17.00 -12.21 18.92
CA THR A 52 18.38 -11.90 19.31
C THR A 52 19.15 -11.33 18.12
N MET A 53 20.07 -10.41 18.39
CA MET A 53 20.95 -9.90 17.33
C MET A 53 21.78 -11.01 16.68
N ASN A 54 22.16 -12.06 17.42
CA ASN A 54 22.79 -13.25 16.83
C ASN A 54 21.90 -13.92 15.78
N SER A 55 20.63 -14.18 16.09
CA SER A 55 19.69 -14.76 15.12
C SER A 55 19.50 -13.88 13.88
N MET A 56 19.49 -12.55 14.05
CA MET A 56 19.35 -11.61 12.93
C MET A 56 20.62 -11.59 12.06
N ARG A 57 21.81 -11.56 12.69
CA ARG A 57 23.09 -11.62 11.99
C ARG A 57 23.26 -12.93 11.22
N THR A 58 22.79 -14.07 11.72
CA THR A 58 22.78 -15.33 10.96
C THR A 58 21.95 -15.21 9.67
N ARG A 59 20.76 -14.61 9.75
CA ARG A 59 19.90 -14.40 8.56
C ARG A 59 20.56 -13.46 7.54
N ILE A 60 21.15 -12.37 8.03
CA ILE A 60 21.87 -11.39 7.19
C ILE A 60 23.08 -12.04 6.53
N GLY A 61 23.88 -12.81 7.27
CA GLY A 61 25.02 -13.54 6.73
C GLY A 61 24.60 -14.48 5.58
N LYS A 62 23.59 -15.33 5.82
CA LYS A 62 23.04 -16.21 4.79
C LYS A 62 22.56 -15.44 3.54
N ARG A 63 21.98 -14.25 3.71
CA ARG A 63 21.56 -13.41 2.60
C ARG A 63 22.73 -12.78 1.86
N LEU A 64 23.81 -12.42 2.56
CA LEU A 64 25.03 -11.87 1.95
C LEU A 64 25.77 -12.90 1.11
N ASP A 65 25.71 -14.18 1.48
CA ASP A 65 26.27 -15.31 0.70
C ASP A 65 25.57 -15.50 -0.66
N GLY A 66 24.35 -14.96 -0.83
CA GLY A 66 23.60 -14.98 -2.08
C GLY A 66 23.63 -13.65 -2.84
N SER A 67 23.32 -13.72 -4.14
CA SER A 67 23.05 -12.52 -4.94
C SER A 67 21.87 -11.73 -4.36
N PRO A 68 21.88 -10.38 -4.44
CA PRO A 68 20.73 -9.59 -4.00
C PRO A 68 19.47 -10.02 -4.74
N ASP A 69 18.34 -10.11 -4.01
CA ASP A 69 17.03 -10.16 -4.66
C ASP A 69 16.92 -8.92 -5.57
N GLY A 70 16.48 -9.11 -6.81
CA GLY A 70 16.20 -8.00 -7.72
C GLY A 70 15.21 -6.99 -7.12
N PRO A 71 15.05 -5.81 -7.75
CA PRO A 71 14.12 -4.80 -7.27
C PRO A 71 12.75 -5.42 -7.01
N SER A 72 12.17 -5.12 -5.85
CA SER A 72 10.80 -5.51 -5.54
C SER A 72 9.89 -5.01 -6.66
N GLN A 73 9.03 -5.89 -7.18
CA GLN A 73 8.06 -5.50 -8.20
C GLN A 73 7.34 -4.21 -7.76
N PRO A 74 7.18 -3.22 -8.65
CA PRO A 74 6.39 -2.05 -8.34
C PRO A 74 5.00 -2.51 -7.89
N PRO A 75 4.35 -1.79 -6.96
CA PRO A 75 2.99 -2.10 -6.58
C PRO A 75 2.13 -2.20 -7.86
N PRO A 76 1.18 -3.15 -7.91
CA PRO A 76 0.31 -3.26 -9.07
C PRO A 76 -0.34 -1.90 -9.33
N LYS A 77 -0.40 -1.51 -10.60
CA LYS A 77 -1.09 -0.27 -10.99
C LYS A 77 -2.53 -0.32 -10.45
N PRO A 78 -3.06 0.79 -9.91
CA PRO A 78 -4.43 0.82 -9.43
C PRO A 78 -5.38 0.38 -10.53
N THR A 79 -6.24 -0.59 -10.24
CA THR A 79 -7.29 -1.04 -11.17
C THR A 79 -8.39 0.01 -11.32
N TYR A 80 -8.54 0.90 -10.34
CA TYR A 80 -9.59 1.91 -10.27
C TYR A 80 -9.00 3.31 -10.17
N GLU A 81 -9.70 4.27 -10.77
CA GLU A 81 -9.41 5.69 -10.63
C GLU A 81 -9.66 6.16 -9.19
N PRO A 82 -8.73 6.90 -8.57
CA PRO A 82 -8.98 7.56 -7.30
C PRO A 82 -10.19 8.50 -7.39
N PHE A 83 -10.88 8.71 -6.27
CA PHE A 83 -11.97 9.68 -6.23
C PHE A 83 -11.43 11.09 -6.54
N PRO A 84 -11.89 11.74 -7.62
CA PRO A 84 -11.29 12.99 -8.11
C PRO A 84 -11.71 14.23 -7.31
N GLY A 85 -12.43 14.06 -6.19
CA GLY A 85 -13.01 15.12 -5.40
C GLY A 85 -14.42 15.51 -5.86
N SER A 86 -15.21 16.09 -4.95
CA SER A 86 -16.61 16.46 -5.24
C SER A 86 -16.75 17.58 -6.29
N SER A 87 -15.80 18.52 -6.34
CA SER A 87 -15.76 19.62 -7.32
C SER A 87 -15.56 19.16 -8.75
N PHE A 88 -15.11 17.92 -8.97
CA PHE A 88 -14.98 17.32 -10.29
C PHE A 88 -16.33 17.18 -11.00
N PHE A 89 -17.39 16.87 -10.26
CA PHE A 89 -18.73 16.60 -10.79
C PHE A 89 -19.56 17.87 -10.94
N ALA A 90 -19.13 18.72 -11.87
CA ALA A 90 -19.75 20.01 -12.18
C ALA A 90 -20.29 20.03 -13.62
N VAL A 91 -21.32 20.84 -13.85
CA VAL A 91 -21.90 21.06 -15.19
C VAL A 91 -20.82 21.53 -16.15
N GLY A 92 -20.76 20.93 -17.35
CA GLY A 92 -19.75 21.23 -18.36
C GLY A 92 -18.47 20.40 -18.26
N ARG A 93 -18.27 19.60 -17.19
CA ARG A 93 -17.16 18.63 -17.12
C ARG A 93 -17.30 17.57 -18.20
N ASN A 94 -16.23 17.29 -18.94
CA ASN A 94 -16.13 16.17 -19.87
C ASN A 94 -14.98 15.25 -19.44
N SER A 95 -15.25 13.96 -19.19
CA SER A 95 -14.24 12.98 -18.77
C SER A 95 -14.68 11.52 -18.99
N PRO A 96 -13.75 10.61 -19.35
CA PRO A 96 -14.03 9.17 -19.37
C PRO A 96 -14.50 8.61 -18.01
N VAL A 97 -14.10 9.25 -16.90
CA VAL A 97 -14.51 8.85 -15.54
C VAL A 97 -16.03 8.98 -15.38
N VAL A 98 -16.64 10.02 -15.98
CA VAL A 98 -18.10 10.20 -15.97
C VAL A 98 -18.78 9.08 -16.76
N THR A 99 -18.25 8.74 -17.94
CA THR A 99 -18.78 7.61 -18.73
C THR A 99 -18.68 6.29 -17.97
N ALA A 100 -17.55 6.02 -17.32
CA ALA A 100 -17.34 4.80 -16.54
C ALA A 100 -18.29 4.70 -15.35
N MET A 101 -18.44 5.80 -14.60
CA MET A 101 -19.41 5.92 -13.51
C MET A 101 -20.84 5.66 -14.02
N GLY A 102 -21.24 6.30 -15.12
CA GLY A 102 -22.56 6.13 -15.69
C GLY A 102 -22.85 4.69 -16.14
N LYS A 103 -21.87 4.02 -16.78
CA LYS A 103 -21.97 2.60 -17.13
C LYS A 103 -22.17 1.72 -15.89
N ARG A 104 -21.47 2.02 -14.78
CA ARG A 104 -21.67 1.29 -13.52
C ARG A 104 -23.07 1.53 -12.94
N LEU A 105 -23.56 2.77 -12.95
CA LEU A 105 -24.91 3.09 -12.48
C LEU A 105 -25.99 2.38 -13.31
N VAL A 106 -25.79 2.23 -14.62
CA VAL A 106 -26.67 1.40 -15.48
C VAL A 106 -26.62 -0.07 -15.05
N ALA A 107 -25.43 -0.64 -14.86
CA ALA A 107 -25.28 -2.02 -14.41
C ALA A 107 -25.92 -2.29 -13.03
N GLU A 108 -25.98 -1.26 -12.17
CA GLU A 108 -26.67 -1.30 -10.88
C GLU A 108 -28.20 -1.15 -10.99
N GLY A 109 -28.76 -0.94 -12.19
CA GLY A 109 -30.18 -0.68 -12.41
C GLY A 109 -30.63 0.74 -12.07
N CYS A 110 -29.67 1.64 -11.79
CA CYS A 110 -29.92 3.02 -11.37
C CYS A 110 -29.81 4.03 -12.52
N GLY A 111 -29.49 3.58 -13.74
CA GLY A 111 -29.36 4.47 -14.91
C GLY A 111 -30.64 5.24 -15.22
N ARG A 112 -30.50 6.56 -15.43
CA ARG A 112 -31.57 7.50 -15.83
C ARG A 112 -31.19 8.22 -17.12
N TYR A 113 -30.68 7.44 -18.08
CA TYR A 113 -30.22 7.91 -19.38
C TYR A 113 -31.25 7.58 -20.46
N THR A 114 -31.50 8.51 -21.37
CA THR A 114 -32.35 8.26 -22.55
C THR A 114 -31.58 7.58 -23.68
N VAL A 115 -30.34 8.03 -23.93
CA VAL A 115 -29.46 7.49 -24.99
C VAL A 115 -28.37 6.59 -24.39
N GLY A 116 -27.87 6.95 -23.21
CA GLY A 116 -26.82 6.22 -22.51
C GLY A 116 -25.84 7.17 -21.81
N PRO A 117 -24.93 6.65 -20.98
CA PRO A 117 -23.92 7.45 -20.31
C PRO A 117 -22.88 7.96 -21.31
N GLY A 118 -22.61 9.26 -21.26
CA GLY A 118 -21.57 9.94 -22.03
C GLY A 118 -20.51 10.57 -21.12
N PRO A 119 -19.47 11.18 -21.70
CA PRO A 119 -18.37 11.74 -20.92
C PRO A 119 -18.71 13.10 -20.30
N ALA A 120 -19.75 13.79 -20.80
CA ALA A 120 -20.18 15.07 -20.25
C ALA A 120 -21.07 14.86 -19.01
N TRP A 121 -20.69 15.45 -17.89
CA TRP A 121 -21.50 15.45 -16.68
C TRP A 121 -22.81 16.21 -16.93
N SER A 122 -23.92 15.54 -16.63
CA SER A 122 -25.26 16.02 -16.92
C SER A 122 -26.22 15.80 -15.74
N THR A 123 -27.44 16.33 -15.88
CA THR A 123 -28.53 16.05 -14.93
C THR A 123 -28.89 14.56 -14.90
N ALA A 124 -28.72 13.82 -16.00
CA ALA A 124 -28.98 12.38 -16.04
C ALA A 124 -28.02 11.61 -15.11
N ASP A 125 -26.74 12.02 -15.04
CA ASP A 125 -25.75 11.44 -14.13
C ASP A 125 -26.13 11.71 -12.67
N ARG A 126 -26.49 12.97 -12.36
CA ARG A 126 -26.94 13.36 -11.03
C ARG A 126 -28.18 12.57 -10.60
N ASN A 127 -29.16 12.40 -11.49
CA ASN A 127 -30.38 11.64 -11.21
C ASN A 127 -30.09 10.13 -11.04
N SER A 128 -29.16 9.59 -11.83
CA SER A 128 -28.73 8.19 -11.73
C SER A 128 -28.03 7.92 -10.40
N TYR A 129 -27.16 8.84 -9.97
CA TYR A 129 -26.48 8.75 -8.68
C TYR A 129 -27.47 8.89 -7.51
N ALA A 130 -28.43 9.82 -7.60
CA ALA A 130 -29.48 9.95 -6.59
C ALA A 130 -30.35 8.69 -6.48
N ALA A 131 -30.62 8.00 -7.60
CA ALA A 131 -31.32 6.71 -7.58
C ALA A 131 -30.49 5.61 -6.89
N TRP A 132 -29.17 5.62 -7.09
CA TRP A 132 -28.25 4.70 -6.43
C TRP A 132 -28.15 4.97 -4.92
N GLN A 133 -28.06 6.24 -4.51
CA GLN A 133 -28.08 6.63 -3.09
C GLN A 133 -29.34 6.12 -2.39
N ARG A 134 -30.51 6.35 -2.98
CA ARG A 134 -31.80 5.84 -2.45
C ARG A 134 -31.84 4.31 -2.38
N LYS A 135 -31.30 3.60 -3.39
CA LYS A 135 -31.18 2.12 -3.37
C LYS A 135 -30.37 1.63 -2.17
N LEU A 136 -29.37 2.40 -1.74
CA LEU A 136 -28.52 2.09 -0.60
C LEU A 136 -29.07 2.60 0.76
N GLY A 137 -30.20 3.31 0.77
CA GLY A 137 -30.80 3.84 1.99
C GLY A 137 -30.25 5.18 2.48
N TYR A 138 -29.60 5.96 1.60
CA TYR A 138 -29.22 7.35 1.85
C TYR A 138 -30.26 8.35 1.35
#